data_AF-A0AB35VF34-F1
#
_entry.id   AF-A0AB35VF34-F1
#
_cell.length_a   1.000
_cell.length_b   1.000
_cell.length_c   1.000
_cell.angle_alpha   90.00
_cell.angle_beta   90.00
_cell.angle_gamma   90.00
#
_symmetry.space_group_name_H-M   'P 1'
#
loop_
_entity.id
_entity.type
_entity.pdbx_description
1 polymer ?
#
loop_
_entity_poly.entity_id
_entity_poly.type
_entity_poly.pdbx_seq_one_letter_code
_entity_poly.pdbx_strand_id
1 'polypeptide(L)'
;EVRRAMADIFERNHRCYGYRRMRASLSRQRVRLSEKVVQRLMKQECLVVAKPKRRRYASYLGEISPAPENLLNRDFTALAPNE
;
A
#
# COMPACT_ATOMS: atom_id res chain seq x y z
N GLU A 1 2.26 2.30 29.97
CA GLU A 1 2.84 0.95 29.74
C GLU A 1 2.35 0.30 28.45
N VAL A 2 1.04 0.08 28.28
CA VAL A 2 0.48 -0.56 27.08
C VAL A 2 0.93 0.10 25.76
N ARG A 3 0.95 1.43 25.68
CA ARG A 3 1.38 2.16 24.46
C ARG A 3 2.83 1.84 24.08
N ARG A 4 3.76 1.81 25.05
CA ARG A 4 5.16 1.43 24.82
C ARG A 4 5.27 -0.03 24.39
N ALA A 5 4.58 -0.94 25.09
CA ALA A 5 4.56 -2.34 24.70
C ALA A 5 4.00 -2.54 23.28
N MET A 6 3.01 -1.75 22.88
CA MET A 6 2.49 -1.76 21.52
C MET A 6 3.53 -1.27 20.50
N ALA A 7 4.24 -0.19 20.78
CA ALA A 7 5.31 0.30 19.92
C ALA A 7 6.45 -0.73 19.80
N ASP A 8 6.87 -1.34 20.90
CA ASP A 8 7.91 -2.37 20.92
C ASP A 8 7.51 -3.61 20.10
N ILE A 9 6.27 -4.09 20.27
CA ILE A 9 5.74 -5.19 19.46
C ILE A 9 5.71 -4.80 17.99
N PHE A 10 5.27 -3.58 17.68
CA PHE A 10 5.17 -3.10 16.31
C PHE A 10 6.53 -3.08 15.61
N GLU A 11 7.57 -2.58 16.28
CA GLU A 11 8.93 -2.52 15.73
C GLU A 11 9.62 -3.86 15.66
N ARG A 12 9.48 -4.72 16.68
CA ARG A 12 10.00 -6.10 16.64
C ARG A 12 9.37 -6.93 15.51
N ASN A 13 8.18 -6.55 15.04
CA ASN A 13 7.48 -7.22 13.95
C ASN A 13 7.53 -6.42 12.63
N HIS A 14 8.59 -5.63 12.44
CA HIS A 14 8.87 -4.91 11.20
C HIS A 14 7.71 -4.05 10.71
N ARG A 15 6.95 -3.43 11.62
CA ARG A 15 5.81 -2.54 11.31
C ARG A 15 4.69 -3.20 10.49
N CYS A 16 4.67 -4.53 10.42
CA CYS A 16 3.74 -5.30 9.60
C CYS A 16 2.46 -5.68 10.36
N TYR A 17 2.43 -5.50 11.69
CA TYR A 17 1.33 -5.93 12.53
C TYR A 17 0.24 -4.87 12.60
N GLY A 18 -0.88 -5.15 11.92
CA GLY A 18 -2.12 -4.39 12.10
C GLY A 18 -2.84 -4.71 13.40
N TYR A 19 -3.90 -3.96 13.69
CA TYR A 19 -4.63 -4.03 14.96
C TYR A 19 -5.08 -5.46 15.35
N ARG A 20 -5.40 -6.32 14.37
CA ARG A 20 -5.76 -7.73 14.60
C ARG A 20 -4.59 -8.54 15.19
N ARG A 21 -3.42 -8.45 14.57
CA ARG A 21 -2.19 -9.14 15.03
C ARG A 21 -1.63 -8.51 16.31
N MET A 22 -1.78 -7.20 16.47
CA MET A 22 -1.45 -6.49 17.71
C MET A 22 -2.31 -6.99 18.88
N ARG A 23 -3.63 -7.08 18.71
CA ARG A 23 -4.54 -7.64 19.73
C ARG A 23 -4.15 -9.06 20.13
N ALA A 24 -3.84 -9.92 19.15
CA ALA A 24 -3.39 -11.28 19.43
C ALA A 24 -2.08 -11.32 20.24
N SER A 25 -1.11 -10.47 19.88
CA SER A 25 0.18 -10.40 20.59
C SER A 25 0.03 -9.87 22.02
N LEU A 26 -0.80 -8.84 22.23
CA LEU A 26 -1.13 -8.33 23.56
C LEU A 26 -1.83 -9.40 24.41
N SER A 27 -2.75 -10.16 23.82
CA SER A 27 -3.43 -11.25 24.52
C SER A 27 -2.47 -12.36 24.96
N ARG A 28 -1.40 -12.64 24.19
CA ARG A 28 -0.35 -13.60 24.59
C ARG A 28 0.48 -13.10 25.76
N GLN A 29 0.65 -11.78 25.86
CA GLN A 29 1.28 -11.12 27.02
C GLN A 29 0.30 -10.90 28.19
N ARG A 30 -0.86 -11.58 28.19
CA ARG A 30 -1.93 -11.45 29.19
C ARG A 30 -2.57 -10.06 29.30
N VAL A 31 -2.35 -9.19 28.32
CA VAL A 31 -3.01 -7.88 28.20
C VAL A 31 -4.26 -8.03 27.33
N ARG A 32 -5.44 -8.09 27.96
CA ARG A 32 -6.72 -8.16 27.26
C ARG A 32 -7.27 -6.76 27.00
N LEU A 33 -7.25 -6.37 25.72
CA LEU A 33 -7.89 -5.15 25.24
C LEU A 33 -8.90 -5.48 24.13
N SER A 34 -9.96 -4.68 24.07
CA SER A 34 -10.89 -4.76 22.95
C SER A 34 -10.18 -4.33 21.67
N GLU A 35 -10.60 -4.92 20.56
CA GLU A 35 -10.06 -4.61 19.24
C GLU A 35 -10.15 -3.12 18.91
N LYS A 36 -11.27 -2.48 19.26
CA LYS A 36 -11.51 -1.04 19.05
C LYS A 36 -10.54 -0.17 19.83
N VAL A 37 -10.20 -0.56 21.06
CA VAL A 37 -9.20 0.16 21.87
C VAL A 37 -7.82 0.02 21.23
N VAL A 38 -7.42 -1.18 20.79
CA VAL A 38 -6.13 -1.38 20.09
C VAL A 38 -6.06 -0.52 18.83
N GLN A 39 -7.12 -0.51 18.01
CA GLN A 39 -7.16 0.30 16.79
C GLN A 39 -7.06 1.80 17.09
N ARG A 40 -7.77 2.29 18.11
CA ARG A 40 -7.70 3.69 18.55
C ARG A 40 -6.30 4.06 19.04
N LEU A 41 -5.68 3.21 19.86
CA LEU A 41 -4.34 3.44 20.38
C LEU A 41 -3.30 3.44 19.25
N MET A 42 -3.37 2.50 18.30
CA MET A 42 -2.49 2.50 17.13
C MET A 42 -2.60 3.80 16.33
N LYS A 43 -3.82 4.34 16.16
CA LYS A 43 -4.03 5.62 15.46
C LYS A 43 -3.41 6.80 16.22
N GLN A 44 -3.56 6.83 17.55
CA GLN A 44 -3.00 7.89 18.39
C GLN A 44 -1.47 7.86 18.44
N GLU A 45 -0.88 6.67 18.43
CA GLU A 45 0.58 6.48 18.45
C GLU A 45 1.21 6.45 17.05
N CYS A 46 0.44 6.79 16.00
CA CYS A 46 0.90 6.76 14.61
C CYS A 46 1.52 5.42 14.15
N LEU A 47 1.05 4.30 14.71
CA LEU A 47 1.50 2.94 14.34
C LEU A 47 0.81 2.50 13.05
N VAL A 48 1.29 3.02 11.92
CA VAL A 48 0.70 2.79 10.59
C VAL A 48 1.42 1.64 9.90
N VAL A 49 0.67 0.58 9.61
CA VAL A 49 1.16 -0.56 8.84
C VAL A 49 1.34 -0.15 7.38
N ALA A 50 2.48 -0.50 6.79
CA ALA A 50 2.71 -0.36 5.36
C ALA A 50 1.66 -1.18 4.57
N LYS A 51 0.91 -0.51 3.70
CA LYS A 51 -0.04 -1.16 2.80
C LYS A 51 0.51 -1.08 1.37
N PRO A 52 0.62 -2.20 0.64
CA PRO A 52 0.98 -2.13 -0.77
C PRO A 52 -0.09 -1.35 -1.51
N LYS A 53 0.35 -0.44 -2.39
CA LYS A 53 -0.58 0.28 -3.28
C LYS A 53 -1.23 -0.73 -4.22
N ARG A 54 -2.56 -0.73 -4.29
CA ARG A 54 -3.29 -1.55 -5.27
C ARG A 54 -2.87 -1.08 -6.67
N ARG A 55 -2.20 -1.95 -7.43
CA ARG A 55 -1.88 -1.67 -8.84
C ARG A 55 -3.14 -1.90 -9.66
N ARG A 56 -3.41 -0.98 -10.60
CA ARG A 56 -4.41 -1.24 -11.66
C ARG A 56 -3.82 -2.27 -12.62
N TYR A 57 -4.64 -3.19 -13.09
CA TYR A 57 -4.22 -4.16 -14.08
C TYR A 57 -3.90 -3.47 -15.40
N ALA A 58 -2.79 -3.84 -16.02
CA ALA A 58 -2.43 -3.48 -17.39
C ALA A 58 -1.77 -4.71 -18.01
N SER A 59 -2.35 -5.23 -19.10
CA SER A 59 -1.79 -6.36 -19.86
C SER A 59 -0.63 -5.93 -20.75
N TYR A 60 -0.66 -4.68 -21.22
CA TYR A 60 0.39 -4.10 -22.03
C TYR A 60 1.57 -3.69 -21.13
N LEU A 61 2.73 -4.29 -21.39
CA LEU A 61 3.97 -4.06 -20.63
C LEU A 61 4.87 -2.96 -21.24
N GLY A 62 4.39 -2.29 -22.29
CA GLY A 62 5.20 -1.42 -23.14
C GLY A 62 5.76 -2.17 -24.36
N GLU A 63 6.44 -1.44 -25.24
CA GLU A 63 7.18 -2.02 -26.35
C GLU A 63 8.53 -2.56 -25.85
N ILE A 64 8.94 -3.73 -26.37
CA ILE A 64 10.20 -4.39 -25.99
C ILE A 64 11.40 -3.64 -26.59
N SER A 65 11.22 -3.08 -27.77
CA SER A 65 12.21 -2.28 -28.50
C SER A 65 11.56 -0.96 -28.91
N PRO A 66 12.36 0.10 -29.17
CA PRO A 66 11.84 1.31 -29.78
C PRO A 66 11.07 0.97 -31.06
N ALA A 67 9.97 1.68 -31.31
CA ALA A 67 9.28 1.61 -32.59
C ALA A 67 10.28 1.87 -33.74
N PRO A 68 10.19 1.10 -34.84
CA PRO A 68 11.02 1.35 -36.01
C PRO A 68 10.74 2.75 -36.58
N GLU A 69 11.71 3.29 -37.32
CA GLU A 69 11.59 4.60 -37.93
C GLU A 69 10.36 4.66 -38.87
N ASN A 70 9.57 5.72 -38.73
CA ASN A 70 8.41 5.95 -39.58
C ASN A 70 8.86 6.45 -40.97
N LEU A 71 9.22 5.51 -41.84
CA LEU A 71 9.73 5.81 -43.19
C LEU A 71 8.73 6.58 -44.07
N LEU A 72 7.42 6.40 -43.83
CA LEU A 72 6.38 7.09 -44.59
C LEU A 72 6.16 8.52 -44.10
N ASN A 73 6.40 8.77 -42.80
CA ASN A 73 6.18 10.03 -42.10
C ASN A 73 4.94 10.81 -42.57
N ARG A 74 3.82 10.08 -42.75
CA ARG A 74 2.57 10.67 -43.25
C ARG A 74 1.95 11.56 -42.17
N ASP A 75 1.56 12.75 -42.59
CA ASP A 75 0.76 13.64 -41.77
C ASP A 75 -0.70 13.18 -41.82
N PHE A 76 -1.21 12.74 -40.68
CA PHE A 76 -2.61 12.34 -40.49
C PHE A 76 -3.43 13.45 -39.81
N THR A 77 -2.89 14.67 -39.74
CA THR A 77 -3.66 15.83 -39.27
C THR A 77 -4.58 16.30 -40.39
N ALA A 78 -5.87 16.46 -40.05
CA ALA A 78 -6.88 17.04 -40.93
C ALA A 78 -7.32 18.38 -40.33
N LEU A 79 -7.51 19.38 -41.18
CA LEU A 79 -7.99 20.70 -40.74
C LEU A 79 -9.48 20.67 -40.39
N ALA A 80 -10.22 19.73 -40.97
CA ALA A 80 -11.64 19.49 -40.73
C ALA A 80 -11.96 17.98 -40.60
N PRO A 81 -13.08 17.61 -39.96
CA PRO A 81 -13.52 16.22 -39.92
C PRO A 81 -13.89 15.69 -41.31
N ASN A 82 -13.34 14.52 -41.67
CA ASN A 82 -13.50 13.83 -42.96
C ASN A 82 -12.75 14.43 -44.16
N GLU A 83 -11.58 15.05 -43.93
CA GLU A 83 -10.59 15.40 -44.97
C GLU A 83 -9.34 14.51 -44.91
#